data_AF-A0A7M1BD83-F1
#
_entry.id   AF-A0A7M1BD83-F1
#
_cell.length_a   1.000
_cell.length_b   1.000
_cell.length_c   1.000
_cell.angle_alpha   90.00
_cell.angle_beta   90.00
_cell.angle_gamma   90.00
#
_symmetry.space_group_name_H-M   'P 1'
#
loop_
_entity.id
_entity.type
_entity.pdbx_description
1 polymer ?
#
loop_
_entity_poly.entity_id
_entity_poly.type
_entity_poly.pdbx_seq_one_letter_code
_entity_poly.pdbx_strand_id
1 'polypeptide(L)'
;MIDANLNRLKEGIRVVEDIMRYRDNNKELSKKLKSLRHQARITETKELLKNRDSINDVLRSSTKSEQTRSDIQSILSANFKRAEESARVLEEIFKLEDIERSENFKTIRYELYNLEKEIILSEQ
;
A
#
# COMPACT_ATOMS: atom_id res chain seq x y z
N MET A 1 12.46 3.39 8.15
CA MET A 1 10.99 3.60 8.12
C MET A 1 10.46 3.89 6.72
N ILE A 2 11.09 4.80 5.94
CA ILE A 2 10.64 5.14 4.58
C ILE A 2 10.61 3.90 3.67
N ASP A 3 11.74 3.19 3.53
CA ASP A 3 11.84 2.00 2.68
C ASP A 3 10.78 0.93 2.99
N ALA A 4 10.65 0.56 4.27
CA ALA A 4 9.68 -0.42 4.72
C ALA A 4 8.23 -0.02 4.38
N ASN A 5 7.84 1.23 4.58
CA ASN A 5 6.49 1.70 4.27
C ASN A 5 6.27 1.88 2.76
N LEU A 6 7.28 2.29 1.99
CA LEU A 6 7.20 2.28 0.52
C LEU A 6 6.94 0.86 0.00
N ASN A 7 7.62 -0.14 0.56
CA ASN A 7 7.42 -1.52 0.17
C ASN A 7 6.01 -2.01 0.55
N ARG A 8 5.58 -1.80 1.80
CA ARG A 8 4.24 -2.19 2.28
C ARG A 8 3.12 -1.52 1.49
N LEU A 9 3.27 -0.24 1.15
CA LEU A 9 2.34 0.50 0.29
C LEU A 9 2.26 -0.14 -1.11
N LYS A 10 3.41 -0.35 -1.76
CA LYS A 10 3.46 -0.93 -3.12
C LYS A 10 2.86 -2.32 -3.16
N GLU A 11 3.20 -3.18 -2.20
CA GLU A 11 2.71 -4.56 -2.12
C GLU A 11 1.22 -4.63 -1.77
N GLY A 12 0.74 -3.79 -0.84
CA GLY A 12 -0.68 -3.70 -0.52
C GLY A 12 -1.51 -3.34 -1.76
N ILE A 13 -1.09 -2.30 -2.50
CA ILE A 13 -1.76 -1.91 -3.76
C ILE A 13 -1.65 -3.02 -4.81
N ARG A 14 -0.50 -3.69 -4.91
CA ARG A 14 -0.26 -4.76 -5.90
C ARG A 14 -1.25 -5.92 -5.75
N VAL A 15 -1.52 -6.35 -4.53
CA VAL A 15 -2.46 -7.45 -4.26
C VAL A 15 -3.87 -7.09 -4.73
N VAL A 16 -4.35 -5.90 -4.36
CA VAL A 16 -5.67 -5.41 -4.81
C VAL A 16 -5.71 -5.27 -6.34
N GLU A 17 -4.65 -4.72 -6.94
CA GLU A 17 -4.50 -4.57 -8.40
C GLU A 17 -4.65 -5.91 -9.12
N ASP A 18 -4.05 -6.99 -8.59
CA ASP A 18 -4.13 -8.32 -9.21
C ASP A 18 -5.49 -8.97 -9.07
N ILE A 19 -6.18 -8.79 -7.94
CA ILE A 19 -7.55 -9.29 -7.77
C ILE A 19 -8.47 -8.61 -8.78
N MET A 20 -8.43 -7.28 -8.85
CA MET A 20 -9.22 -6.52 -9.83
C MET A 20 -8.89 -6.90 -11.27
N ARG A 21 -7.62 -7.19 -11.57
CA ARG A 21 -7.17 -7.51 -12.92
C ARG A 21 -7.56 -8.92 -13.35
N TYR A 22 -7.30 -9.91 -12.53
CA TYR A 22 -7.33 -11.31 -12.93
C TYR A 22 -8.58 -12.06 -12.49
N ARG A 23 -9.14 -11.72 -11.32
CA ARG A 23 -10.39 -12.31 -10.85
C ARG A 23 -11.58 -11.57 -11.46
N ASP A 24 -11.60 -10.26 -11.30
CA ASP A 24 -12.79 -9.46 -11.62
C ASP A 24 -12.77 -8.88 -13.04
N ASN A 25 -11.64 -9.01 -13.74
CA ASN A 25 -11.41 -8.44 -15.09
C ASN A 25 -11.75 -6.94 -15.19
N ASN A 26 -11.68 -6.21 -14.07
CA ASN A 26 -11.99 -4.80 -14.00
C ASN A 26 -10.77 -3.96 -14.41
N LYS A 27 -10.71 -3.65 -15.72
CA LYS A 27 -9.62 -2.87 -16.33
C LYS A 27 -9.51 -1.45 -15.78
N GLU A 28 -10.62 -0.84 -15.39
CA GLU A 28 -10.62 0.54 -14.90
C GLU A 28 -9.95 0.63 -13.53
N LEU A 29 -10.44 -0.14 -12.55
CA LEU A 29 -9.90 -0.16 -11.19
C LEU A 29 -8.44 -0.64 -11.17
N SER A 30 -8.12 -1.64 -11.98
CA SER A 30 -6.74 -2.11 -12.16
C SER A 30 -5.79 -1.00 -12.63
N LYS A 31 -6.26 -0.09 -13.50
CA LYS A 31 -5.45 1.04 -13.98
C LYS A 31 -5.29 2.11 -12.90
N LYS A 32 -6.36 2.45 -12.15
CA LYS A 32 -6.30 3.40 -11.03
C LYS A 32 -5.27 2.92 -9.98
N LEU A 33 -5.33 1.65 -9.58
CA LEU A 33 -4.40 1.04 -8.63
C LEU A 33 -2.95 1.03 -9.16
N LYS A 34 -2.75 0.65 -10.44
CA LYS A 34 -1.42 0.71 -11.06
C LYS A 34 -0.84 2.12 -11.08
N SER A 35 -1.67 3.14 -11.32
CA SER A 35 -1.27 4.54 -11.31
C SER A 35 -0.81 4.98 -9.93
N LEU A 36 -1.59 4.68 -8.88
CA LEU A 36 -1.22 4.97 -7.49
C LEU A 36 0.09 4.29 -7.09
N ARG A 37 0.28 3.02 -7.47
CA ARG A 37 1.55 2.31 -7.22
C ARG A 37 2.74 2.96 -7.94
N HIS A 38 2.52 3.59 -9.08
CA HIS A 38 3.56 4.34 -9.79
C HIS A 38 3.85 5.68 -9.10
N GLN A 39 2.83 6.40 -8.65
CA GLN A 39 2.96 7.66 -7.89
C GLN A 39 3.66 7.46 -6.54
N ALA A 40 3.53 6.28 -5.93
CA ALA A 40 4.24 5.91 -4.72
C ALA A 40 5.73 5.61 -4.91
N ARG A 41 6.25 5.64 -6.15
CA ARG A 41 7.66 5.36 -6.41
C ARG A 41 8.52 6.54 -5.99
N ILE A 42 9.50 6.25 -5.15
CA ILE A 42 10.63 7.12 -4.91
C ILE A 42 11.84 6.46 -5.55
N THR A 43 12.71 7.24 -6.19
CA THR A 43 13.99 6.74 -6.71
C THR A 43 14.74 6.06 -5.56
N GLU A 44 14.90 4.74 -5.67
CA GLU A 44 15.63 3.96 -4.68
C GLU A 44 17.09 4.42 -4.70
N THR A 45 17.51 5.11 -3.65
CA THR A 45 18.91 5.48 -3.47
C THR A 45 19.67 4.29 -2.87
N LYS A 46 20.96 4.16 -3.18
CA LYS A 46 21.83 3.15 -2.55
C LYS A 46 21.78 3.23 -1.02
N GLU A 47 21.49 4.39 -0.46
CA GLU A 47 21.34 4.62 0.98
C GLU A 47 20.09 3.95 1.57
N LEU A 48 18.95 3.92 0.86
CA LEU A 48 17.76 3.20 1.33
C LEU A 48 18.00 1.69 1.38
N LEU A 49 18.75 1.15 0.40
CA LEU A 49 19.11 -0.26 0.36
C LEU A 49 20.09 -0.66 1.47
N LYS A 50 21.06 0.20 1.83
CA LYS A 50 22.01 -0.06 2.93
C LYS A 50 21.33 -0.15 4.29
N ASN A 51 20.23 0.58 4.49
CA ASN A 51 19.50 0.61 5.75
C ASN A 51 18.38 -0.44 5.82
N ARG A 52 18.28 -1.35 4.83
CA ARG A 52 17.27 -2.40 4.80
C ARG A 52 17.73 -3.57 5.67
N ASP A 53 17.36 -3.53 6.93
CA ASP A 53 17.60 -4.63 7.88
C ASP A 53 16.32 -5.44 8.11
N SER A 54 16.04 -6.38 7.21
CA SER A 54 14.92 -7.31 7.33
C SER A 54 15.20 -8.46 8.31
N ILE A 55 16.45 -8.65 8.72
CA ILE A 55 16.88 -9.77 9.57
C ILE A 55 16.61 -9.44 11.04
N ASN A 56 16.87 -8.19 11.44
CA ASN A 56 16.66 -7.72 12.81
C ASN A 56 15.31 -6.99 13.02
N ASP A 57 14.35 -7.15 12.11
CA ASP A 57 13.00 -6.62 12.31
C ASP A 57 12.32 -7.33 13.50
N VAL A 58 12.11 -6.57 14.56
CA VAL A 58 11.54 -7.02 15.84
C VAL A 58 10.11 -7.56 15.70
N LEU A 59 9.41 -7.24 14.60
CA LEU A 59 8.05 -7.69 14.31
C LEU A 59 7.98 -8.72 13.17
N ARG A 60 9.08 -9.46 12.92
CA ARG A 60 9.13 -10.48 11.87
C ARG A 60 8.15 -11.64 12.06
N SER A 61 7.77 -11.95 13.30
CA SER A 61 6.83 -13.03 13.59
C SER A 61 5.41 -12.64 13.20
N SER A 62 4.81 -13.40 12.28
CA SER A 62 3.42 -13.19 11.88
C SER A 62 2.45 -13.49 13.02
N THR A 63 1.41 -12.69 13.13
CA THR A 63 0.28 -12.94 14.02
C THR A 63 -0.68 -13.96 13.38
N LYS A 64 -1.52 -14.63 14.19
CA LYS A 64 -2.52 -15.58 13.67
C LYS A 64 -3.47 -14.92 12.65
N SER A 65 -3.84 -13.66 12.87
CA SER A 65 -4.70 -12.87 11.98
C SER A 65 -4.01 -12.47 10.66
N GLU A 66 -2.68 -12.56 10.57
CA GLU A 66 -1.95 -12.41 9.31
C GLU A 66 -1.85 -13.72 8.53
N GLN A 67 -1.89 -14.87 9.23
CA GLN A 67 -1.77 -16.20 8.63
C GLN A 67 -3.09 -16.71 8.04
N THR A 68 -4.24 -16.23 8.52
CA THR A 68 -5.55 -16.69 8.08
C THR A 68 -6.38 -15.57 7.46
N ARG A 69 -7.00 -15.85 6.31
CA ARG A 69 -7.98 -14.99 5.65
C ARG A 69 -9.23 -15.83 5.36
N SER A 70 -10.41 -15.28 5.62
CA SER A 70 -11.69 -16.01 5.48
C SER A 70 -12.17 -16.04 4.04
N ASP A 71 -11.93 -14.97 3.28
CA ASP A 71 -12.48 -14.73 1.95
C ASP A 71 -11.68 -13.63 1.21
N ILE A 72 -12.04 -13.39 -0.06
CA ILE A 72 -11.40 -12.36 -0.89
C ILE A 72 -11.61 -10.95 -0.32
N GLN A 73 -12.78 -10.65 0.24
CA GLN A 73 -13.07 -9.34 0.83
C GLN A 73 -12.12 -9.03 1.99
N SER A 74 -11.84 -10.03 2.84
CA SER A 74 -10.87 -9.93 3.94
C SER A 74 -9.45 -9.68 3.44
N ILE A 75 -9.07 -10.21 2.27
CA ILE A 75 -7.79 -9.94 1.62
C ILE A 75 -7.75 -8.51 1.09
N LEU A 76 -8.81 -8.06 0.42
CA LEU A 76 -8.93 -6.71 -0.10
C LEU A 76 -8.82 -5.69 1.04
N SER A 77 -9.66 -5.78 2.07
CA SER A 77 -9.65 -4.87 3.22
C SER A 77 -8.30 -4.86 3.94
N ALA A 78 -7.69 -6.02 4.19
CA ALA A 78 -6.39 -6.07 4.87
C ALA A 78 -5.27 -5.38 4.07
N ASN A 79 -5.28 -5.50 2.74
CA ASN A 79 -4.26 -4.88 1.90
C ASN A 79 -4.52 -3.38 1.68
N PHE A 80 -5.79 -2.94 1.62
CA PHE A 80 -6.13 -1.52 1.68
C PHE A 80 -5.65 -0.88 2.98
N LYS A 81 -6.00 -1.45 4.15
CA LYS A 81 -5.57 -0.90 5.44
C LYS A 81 -4.05 -0.81 5.57
N ARG A 82 -3.33 -1.86 5.15
CA ARG A 82 -1.87 -1.84 5.14
C ARG A 82 -1.32 -0.72 4.23
N ALA A 83 -1.89 -0.53 3.06
CA ALA A 83 -1.48 0.52 2.13
C ALA A 83 -1.78 1.92 2.69
N GLU A 84 -2.97 2.12 3.24
CA GLU A 84 -3.40 3.38 3.87
C GLU A 84 -2.50 3.78 5.04
N GLU A 85 -2.22 2.86 5.95
CA GLU A 85 -1.32 3.07 7.09
C GLU A 85 0.10 3.40 6.62
N SER A 86 0.60 2.68 5.61
CA SER A 86 1.92 2.94 5.03
C SER A 86 2.00 4.32 4.39
N ALA A 87 0.97 4.73 3.65
CA ALA A 87 0.88 6.07 3.08
C ALA A 87 0.80 7.15 4.17
N ARG A 88 0.07 6.90 5.27
CA ARG A 88 0.00 7.80 6.43
C ARG A 88 1.36 8.01 7.08
N VAL A 89 2.13 6.94 7.27
CA VAL A 89 3.48 7.02 7.83
C VAL A 89 4.41 7.81 6.90
N LEU A 90 4.36 7.55 5.59
CA LEU A 90 5.17 8.28 4.62
C LEU A 90 4.81 9.77 4.57
N GLU A 91 3.52 10.10 4.56
CA GLU A 91 3.01 11.48 4.67
C GLU A 91 3.65 12.18 5.87
N GLU A 92 3.55 11.61 7.07
CA GLU A 92 4.07 12.24 8.30
C GLU A 92 5.60 12.37 8.30
N ILE A 93 6.34 11.36 7.83
CA ILE A 93 7.81 11.43 7.77
C ILE A 93 8.25 12.53 6.82
N PHE A 94 7.65 12.62 5.63
CA PHE A 94 8.06 13.60 4.63
C PHE A 94 7.73 15.04 5.01
N LYS A 95 6.81 15.30 5.96
CA LYS A 95 6.61 16.66 6.49
C LYS A 95 7.88 17.30 7.07
N LEU A 96 8.84 16.48 7.51
CA LEU A 96 10.11 16.97 8.08
C LEU A 96 11.12 17.40 7.02
N GLU A 97 11.05 16.86 5.80
CA GLU A 97 12.13 16.98 4.81
C GLU A 97 11.66 17.42 3.41
N ASP A 98 10.43 17.07 3.01
CA ASP A 98 9.91 17.28 1.66
C ASP A 98 8.37 17.38 1.69
N ILE A 99 7.87 18.61 1.74
CA ILE A 99 6.43 18.89 1.83
C ILE A 99 5.66 18.44 0.58
N GLU A 100 6.29 18.47 -0.59
CA GLU A 100 5.67 18.03 -1.85
C GLU A 100 5.43 16.51 -1.81
N ARG A 101 6.42 15.74 -1.35
CA ARG A 101 6.25 14.30 -1.13
C ARG A 101 5.21 14.00 -0.05
N SER A 102 5.18 14.77 1.04
CA SER A 102 4.15 14.63 2.06
C SER A 102 2.75 14.75 1.45
N GLU A 103 2.50 15.81 0.67
CA GLU A 103 1.20 16.00 0.03
C GLU A 103 0.90 14.91 -1.02
N ASN A 104 1.90 14.42 -1.75
CA ASN A 104 1.71 13.28 -2.65
C ASN A 104 1.24 12.01 -1.89
N PHE A 105 1.84 11.68 -0.74
CA PHE A 105 1.41 10.52 0.05
C PHE A 105 0.04 10.72 0.71
N LYS A 106 -0.29 11.95 1.08
CA LYS A 106 -1.65 12.31 1.50
C LYS A 106 -2.65 12.07 0.37
N THR A 107 -2.37 12.53 -0.85
CA THR A 107 -3.23 12.26 -2.02
C THR A 107 -3.40 10.77 -2.26
N ILE A 108 -2.29 10.00 -2.27
CA ILE A 108 -2.35 8.53 -2.42
C ILE A 108 -3.25 7.92 -1.35
N ARG A 109 -3.13 8.33 -0.09
CA ARG A 109 -3.95 7.82 1.01
C ARG A 109 -5.44 8.08 0.83
N TYR A 110 -5.83 9.28 0.39
CA TYR A 110 -7.23 9.59 0.13
C TYR A 110 -7.79 8.83 -1.07
N GLU A 111 -7.00 8.66 -2.13
CA GLU A 111 -7.39 7.83 -3.28
C GLU A 111 -7.56 6.37 -2.89
N LEU A 112 -6.74 5.85 -1.96
CA LEU A 112 -6.92 4.50 -1.42
C LEU A 112 -8.25 4.36 -0.67
N TYR A 113 -8.66 5.33 0.16
CA TYR A 113 -9.96 5.30 0.82
C TYR A 113 -11.13 5.27 -0.19
N ASN A 114 -11.02 6.07 -1.25
CA ASN A 114 -12.04 6.11 -2.29
C ASN A 114 -12.14 4.77 -3.03
N LEU A 115 -11.00 4.20 -3.41
CA LEU A 115 -10.94 2.90 -4.07
C LEU A 115 -11.38 1.74 -3.17
N GLU A 116 -11.02 1.76 -1.89
CA GLU A 116 -11.50 0.77 -0.91
C GLU A 116 -13.03 0.79 -0.89
N LYS A 117 -13.62 1.98 -0.73
CA LYS A 117 -15.08 2.12 -0.71
C LYS A 117 -15.72 1.67 -2.02
N GLU A 118 -15.19 2.08 -3.16
CA GLU A 118 -15.69 1.71 -4.50
C GLU A 118 -15.67 0.20 -4.70
N ILE A 119 -14.53 -0.44 -4.41
CA ILE A 119 -14.33 -1.88 -4.61
C ILE A 119 -15.18 -2.69 -3.63
N ILE A 120 -15.12 -2.38 -2.34
CA ILE A 120 -15.80 -3.17 -1.30
C ILE A 120 -17.32 -3.06 -1.41
N LEU A 121 -17.87 -1.90 -1.79
CA LEU A 121 -19.32 -1.76 -1.99
C LEU A 121 -19.81 -2.32 -3.32
N SER A 122 -18.92 -2.51 -4.31
CA SER A 122 -19.27 -3.14 -5.59
C SER A 122 -19.36 -4.67 -5.52
N GLU A 123 -18.89 -5.30 -4.44
CA GLU A 123 -18.95 -6.76 -4.22
C GLU A 123 -20.26 -7.24 -3.54
N GLN A 124 -21.34 -6.43 -3.53
CA GLN A 124 -22.66 -6.82 -3.01
C GLN A 124 -23.57 -7.47 -4.06
#